data_AF-A0A2H0D6T8-F1
#
_entry.id   AF-A0A2H0D6T8-F1
#
_cell.length_a   1.000
_cell.length_b   1.000
_cell.length_c   1.000
_cell.angle_alpha   90.00
_cell.angle_beta   90.00
_cell.angle_gamma   90.00
#
_symmetry.space_group_name_H-M   'P 1'
#
loop_
_entity.id
_entity.type
_entity.pdbx_description
1 polymer ?
#
loop_
_entity_poly.entity_id
_entity_poly.type
_entity_poly.pdbx_seq_one_letter_code
_entity_poly.pdbx_strand_id
1 'polypeptide(L)'
;MDDVLENINKFIEKCNWTFAKTYADTWPHEYIVQEKVQNDLFVLFANFIDINGYKELFYQKTVVYLDIGDFTYWHMGNIINRCILCDTYHRREADGRLPIENEKYIKK
;
A
#
# COMPACT_ATOMS: atom_id res chain seq x y z
N MET A 1 -19.72 12.76 0.40
CA MET A 1 -18.30 12.40 0.58
C MET A 1 -18.18 11.20 1.52
N ASP A 2 -18.99 11.19 2.60
CA ASP A 2 -19.10 10.08 3.56
C ASP A 2 -19.42 8.71 2.91
N ASP A 3 -20.30 8.67 1.90
CA ASP A 3 -20.67 7.42 1.21
C ASP A 3 -19.49 6.73 0.50
N VAL A 4 -18.50 7.50 0.00
CA VAL A 4 -17.36 6.94 -0.75
C VAL A 4 -16.41 6.22 0.20
N LEU A 5 -16.05 6.87 1.31
CA LEU A 5 -15.17 6.28 2.31
C LEU A 5 -15.81 5.05 2.97
N GLU A 6 -17.13 5.09 3.21
CA GLU A 6 -17.85 3.92 3.73
C GLU A 6 -17.82 2.74 2.75
N ASN A 7 -18.03 2.98 1.45
CA ASN A 7 -17.92 1.94 0.42
C ASN A 7 -16.51 1.36 0.33
N ILE A 8 -15.47 2.20 0.44
CA ILE A 8 -14.07 1.77 0.47
C ILE A 8 -13.79 0.91 1.71
N ASN A 9 -14.23 1.33 2.89
CA ASN A 9 -14.03 0.54 4.12
C ASN A 9 -14.70 -0.84 4.02
N LYS A 10 -15.96 -0.89 3.57
CA LYS A 10 -16.66 -2.16 3.31
C LYS A 10 -15.96 -3.03 2.27
N PHE A 11 -15.33 -2.42 1.27
CA PHE A 11 -14.54 -3.14 0.27
C PHE A 11 -13.26 -3.73 0.89
N ILE A 12 -12.50 -2.92 1.64
CA ILE A 12 -11.27 -3.34 2.33
C ILE A 12 -11.52 -4.54 3.25
N GLU A 13 -12.61 -4.50 4.02
CA GLU A 13 -13.00 -5.57 4.96
C GLU A 13 -13.34 -6.90 4.26
N LYS A 14 -13.89 -6.83 3.04
CA LYS A 14 -14.28 -8.02 2.25
C LYS A 14 -13.14 -8.60 1.42
N CYS A 15 -12.09 -7.82 1.19
CA CYS A 15 -10.97 -8.24 0.37
C CYS A 15 -10.14 -9.34 1.05
N ASN A 16 -9.80 -10.38 0.30
CA ASN A 16 -8.80 -11.36 0.70
C ASN A 16 -7.40 -10.84 0.35
N TRP A 17 -6.73 -10.25 1.33
CA TRP A 17 -5.39 -9.69 1.16
C TRP A 17 -4.35 -10.81 1.07
N THR A 18 -3.44 -10.68 0.09
CA THR A 18 -2.35 -11.64 -0.12
C THR A 18 -1.05 -11.08 0.46
N PHE A 19 -0.45 -11.80 1.40
CA PHE A 19 0.85 -11.41 1.95
C PHE A 19 2.00 -11.60 0.95
N ALA A 20 2.79 -10.56 0.72
CA ALA A 20 3.91 -10.55 -0.22
C ALA A 20 5.17 -11.22 0.37
N LYS A 21 5.21 -12.55 0.34
CA LYS A 21 6.31 -13.35 0.94
C LYS A 21 7.72 -12.93 0.48
N THR A 22 7.87 -12.47 -0.76
CA THR A 22 9.15 -12.01 -1.33
C THR A 22 9.77 -10.85 -0.54
N TYR A 23 8.94 -10.06 0.15
CA TYR A 23 9.37 -8.87 0.89
C TYR A 23 9.19 -9.01 2.40
N ALA A 24 8.89 -10.22 2.90
CA ALA A 24 8.56 -10.45 4.31
C ALA A 24 9.63 -9.91 5.28
N ASP A 25 10.91 -10.08 4.94
CA ASP A 25 12.04 -9.69 5.79
C ASP A 25 12.44 -8.21 5.63
N THR A 26 11.97 -7.53 4.59
CA THR A 26 12.40 -6.17 4.26
C THR A 26 11.25 -5.18 4.31
N TRP A 27 10.22 -5.40 3.52
CA TRP A 27 9.06 -4.52 3.36
C TRP A 27 7.78 -5.35 3.45
N PRO A 28 7.41 -5.86 4.64
CA PRO A 28 6.21 -6.67 4.80
C PRO A 28 4.97 -5.87 4.42
N HIS A 29 4.24 -6.37 3.43
CA HIS A 29 3.00 -5.78 2.96
C HIS A 29 2.07 -6.86 2.43
N GLU A 30 0.82 -6.48 2.27
CA GLU A 30 -0.19 -7.28 1.61
C GLU A 30 -0.71 -6.57 0.37
N TYR A 31 -1.35 -7.32 -0.52
CA TYR A 31 -1.92 -6.75 -1.73
C TYR A 31 -3.19 -7.46 -2.18
N ILE A 32 -3.97 -6.73 -2.99
CA ILE A 32 -5.05 -7.27 -3.81
C ILE A 32 -4.75 -7.03 -5.29
N VAL A 33 -5.21 -7.93 -6.13
CA VAL A 33 -5.10 -7.82 -7.60
C VAL A 33 -6.48 -7.53 -8.16
N GLN A 34 -6.59 -6.54 -9.04
CA GLN A 34 -7.84 -6.07 -9.64
C GLN A 34 -8.73 -7.20 -10.17
N GLU A 35 -8.15 -8.17 -10.87
CA GLU A 35 -8.86 -9.32 -11.46
C GLU A 35 -9.49 -10.27 -10.43
N LYS A 36 -9.08 -10.19 -9.16
CA LYS A 36 -9.53 -11.08 -8.07
C LYS A 36 -10.55 -10.44 -7.14
N VAL A 37 -10.95 -9.21 -7.43
CA VAL A 37 -11.87 -8.42 -6.61
C VAL A 37 -12.91 -7.75 -7.50
N GLN A 38 -13.90 -7.11 -6.90
CA GLN A 38 -14.88 -6.34 -7.67
C GLN A 38 -14.20 -5.13 -8.33
N ASN A 39 -14.10 -5.16 -9.66
CA ASN A 39 -13.36 -4.18 -10.45
C ASN A 39 -13.74 -2.72 -10.16
N ASP A 40 -15.03 -2.42 -10.08
CA ASP A 40 -15.49 -1.04 -9.91
C ASP A 40 -15.09 -0.46 -8.55
N LEU A 41 -15.09 -1.30 -7.50
CA LEU A 41 -14.63 -0.90 -6.17
C LEU A 41 -13.10 -0.78 -6.11
N PHE A 42 -12.37 -1.64 -6.84
CA PHE A 42 -10.92 -1.50 -7.00
C PHE A 42 -10.56 -0.16 -7.66
N VAL A 43 -11.19 0.16 -8.79
CA VAL A 43 -10.94 1.40 -9.54
C VAL A 43 -11.35 2.62 -8.69
N LEU A 44 -12.50 2.55 -8.01
CA LEU A 44 -12.92 3.59 -7.07
C LEU A 44 -11.85 3.83 -6.00
N PHE A 45 -11.32 2.76 -5.39
CA PHE A 45 -10.32 2.87 -4.33
C PHE A 45 -8.97 3.38 -4.86
N ALA A 46 -8.49 2.89 -6.00
CA ALA A 46 -7.25 3.37 -6.62
C ALA A 46 -7.33 4.88 -6.93
N ASN A 47 -8.44 5.34 -7.52
CA ASN A 47 -8.66 6.76 -7.78
C ASN A 47 -8.75 7.57 -6.48
N PHE A 48 -9.36 7.02 -5.43
CA PHE A 48 -9.45 7.68 -4.14
C PHE A 48 -8.07 7.87 -3.50
N ILE A 49 -7.17 6.88 -3.62
CA ILE A 49 -5.76 6.98 -3.21
C ILE A 49 -5.08 8.13 -3.97
N ASP A 50 -5.23 8.20 -5.29
CA ASP A 50 -4.54 9.21 -6.10
C ASP A 50 -4.98 10.64 -5.80
N ILE A 51 -6.27 10.83 -5.51
CA ILE A 51 -6.87 12.15 -5.29
C ILE A 51 -6.63 12.63 -3.86
N ASN A 52 -6.73 11.74 -2.87
CA ASN A 52 -6.74 12.12 -1.45
C ASN A 52 -5.45 11.75 -0.71
N GLY A 53 -4.58 10.96 -1.34
CA GLY A 53 -3.31 10.57 -0.76
C GLY A 53 -2.29 11.71 -0.77
N TYR A 54 -1.18 11.47 -0.07
CA TYR A 54 -0.02 12.35 -0.02
C TYR A 54 1.17 11.69 -0.71
N LYS A 55 2.05 12.52 -1.28
CA LYS A 55 3.26 12.05 -1.95
C LYS A 55 4.37 11.86 -0.91
N GLU A 56 5.04 10.72 -0.96
CA GLU A 56 6.22 10.43 -0.15
C GLU A 56 7.26 9.67 -0.97
N LEU A 57 8.48 9.59 -0.45
CA LEU A 57 9.55 8.79 -1.04
C LEU A 57 9.53 7.36 -0.48
N PHE A 58 9.62 6.40 -1.39
CA PHE A 58 10.07 5.04 -1.13
C PHE A 58 11.44 4.87 -1.78
N TYR A 59 12.51 4.95 -0.99
CA TYR A 59 13.87 5.21 -1.47
C TYR A 59 13.90 6.45 -2.39
N GLN A 60 14.22 6.29 -3.67
CA GLN A 60 14.30 7.38 -4.65
C GLN A 60 13.00 7.56 -5.47
N LYS A 61 11.98 6.72 -5.24
CA LYS A 61 10.74 6.73 -6.00
C LYS A 61 9.65 7.47 -5.23
N THR A 62 8.99 8.43 -5.86
CA THR A 62 7.76 9.02 -5.31
C THR A 62 6.59 8.05 -5.44
N VAL A 63 5.88 7.83 -4.34
CA VAL A 63 4.66 7.02 -4.24
C VAL A 63 3.56 7.90 -3.65
N VAL A 64 2.30 7.64 -4.02
CA VAL A 64 1.13 8.26 -3.38
C VAL A 64 0.60 7.28 -2.33
N TYR A 65 0.62 7.71 -1.07
CA TYR A 65 0.14 6.97 0.07
C TYR A 65 -1.18 7.55 0.58
N LEU A 66 -2.06 6.67 1.04
CA LEU A 66 -3.29 7.05 1.72
C LEU A 66 -3.39 6.27 3.03
N ASP A 67 -3.55 6.97 4.15
CA ASP A 67 -3.73 6.35 5.45
C ASP A 67 -5.23 6.17 5.75
N ILE A 68 -5.62 4.95 6.12
CA ILE A 68 -6.97 4.62 6.60
C ILE A 68 -6.84 3.66 7.79
N GLY A 69 -7.20 4.13 8.99
CA GLY A 69 -7.02 3.38 10.22
C GLY A 69 -5.54 3.11 10.49
N ASP A 70 -5.20 1.84 10.78
CA ASP A 70 -3.82 1.42 11.08
C ASP A 70 -3.00 1.06 9.82
N PHE A 71 -3.60 1.19 8.63
CA PHE A 71 -2.97 0.80 7.36
C PHE A 71 -2.71 2.00 6.46
N THR A 72 -1.59 1.91 5.74
CA THR A 72 -1.23 2.80 4.64
C THR A 72 -1.37 2.06 3.33
N TYR A 73 -2.04 2.66 2.35
CA TYR A 73 -2.37 2.07 1.05
C TYR A 73 -1.65 2.81 -0.08
N TRP A 74 -1.24 2.07 -1.11
CA TRP A 74 -0.76 2.63 -2.36
C TRP A 74 -1.13 1.71 -3.52
N HIS A 75 -1.40 2.28 -4.68
CA HIS A 75 -1.74 1.52 -5.86
C HIS A 75 -0.61 1.57 -6.90
N MET A 76 -0.44 0.49 -7.65
CA MET A 76 0.49 0.40 -8.77
C MET A 76 -0.15 -0.45 -9.87
N GLY A 77 -0.69 0.21 -10.91
CA GLY A 77 -1.37 -0.48 -12.00
C GLY A 77 -2.59 -1.27 -11.50
N ASN A 78 -2.58 -2.59 -11.71
CA ASN A 78 -3.67 -3.49 -11.34
C ASN A 78 -3.55 -4.07 -9.91
N ILE A 79 -2.72 -3.45 -9.06
CA ILE A 79 -2.50 -3.89 -7.66
C ILE A 79 -2.73 -2.72 -6.71
N ILE A 80 -3.44 -2.98 -5.60
CA ILE A 80 -3.45 -2.11 -4.41
C ILE A 80 -2.71 -2.86 -3.30
N ASN A 81 -1.72 -2.20 -2.72
CA ASN A 81 -0.93 -2.71 -1.63
C ASN A 81 -1.34 -2.02 -0.32
N ARG A 82 -1.07 -2.67 0.80
CA ARG A 82 -1.14 -2.08 2.14
C ARG A 82 -0.04 -2.57 3.05
N CYS A 83 0.43 -1.73 3.95
CA CYS A 83 1.21 -2.14 5.12
C CYS A 83 0.65 -1.45 6.37
N ILE A 84 1.06 -1.92 7.54
CA ILE A 84 0.79 -1.20 8.78
C ILE A 84 1.54 0.13 8.77
N LEU A 85 0.95 1.18 9.34
CA LEU A 85 1.49 2.54 9.30
C LEU A 85 2.96 2.62 9.79
N CYS A 86 3.31 1.85 10.83
CA CYS A 86 4.67 1.82 11.36
C CYS A 86 5.69 1.17 10.42
N ASP A 87 5.25 0.46 9.37
CA ASP A 87 6.12 -0.16 8.37
C ASP A 87 6.24 0.65 7.08
N THR A 88 5.66 1.84 7.02
CA THR A 88 5.95 2.82 5.96
C THR A 88 7.44 3.20 5.96
N TYR A 89 7.95 3.59 4.79
CA TYR A 89 9.37 3.93 4.62
C TYR A 89 9.82 5.01 5.60
N HIS A 90 9.10 6.13 5.66
CA HIS A 90 9.49 7.26 6.52
C HIS A 90 9.46 6.91 8.00
N ARG A 91 8.50 6.09 8.46
CA ARG A 91 8.47 5.63 9.86
C ARG A 91 9.64 4.72 10.18
N ARG A 92 9.99 3.80 9.29
CA ARG A 92 11.18 2.96 9.45
C ARG A 92 12.47 3.77 9.42
N GLU A 93 12.55 4.78 8.56
CA GLU A 93 13.70 5.70 8.50
C GLU A 93 13.86 6.49 9.81
N ALA A 94 12.78 7.11 10.30
CA ALA A 94 12.78 7.85 11.55
C ALA A 94 13.17 6.98 12.76
N ASP A 95 12.81 5.70 12.74
CA ASP A 95 13.11 4.73 13.80
C ASP A 95 14.48 4.03 13.61
N GLY A 96 15.21 4.29 12.53
CA GLY A 96 16.46 3.56 12.22
C GLY A 96 16.25 2.07 11.90
N ARG A 97 15.07 1.70 11.40
CA ARG A 97 14.63 0.33 11.05
C ARG A 97 14.62 0.07 9.55
N LEU A 98 15.28 0.89 8.74
CA LEU A 98 15.45 0.58 7.32
C LEU A 98 16.19 -0.76 7.18
N PRO A 99 15.74 -1.68 6.31
CA PRO A 99 16.47 -2.91 6.06
C PRO A 99 17.89 -2.60 5.57
N ILE A 100 18.87 -3.35 6.05
CA ILE A 100 20.24 -3.29 5.51
C ILE A 100 20.15 -3.65 4.02
N GLU A 101 20.74 -2.84 3.15
CA GLU A 101 20.81 -3.10 1.72
C GLU A 101 21.54 -4.44 1.48
N ASN A 102 20.78 -5.52 1.37
CA ASN A 102 21.31 -6.77 0.85
C ASN A 102 21.36 -6.66 -0.68
N GLU A 103 22.55 -6.83 -1.26
CA GLU A 103 22.84 -6.76 -2.71
C GLU A 103 21.84 -7.54 -3.60
N LYS A 104 21.08 -8.50 -3.02
CA LYS A 104 20.00 -9.25 -3.69
C LYS A 104 18.85 -8.40 -4.24
N TYR A 105 18.62 -7.19 -3.74
CA TYR A 105 17.47 -6.37 -4.14
C TYR A 105 17.83 -5.18 -5.03
N ILE A 106 19.13 -4.99 -5.33
CA ILE A 106 19.61 -4.10 -6.38
C ILE A 106 19.44 -4.83 -7.71
N LYS A 107 18.22 -4.85 -8.26
CA LYS A 107 18.07 -5.21 -9.68
C LYS A 107 18.54 -4.01 -10.52
N LYS A 108 19.74 -4.21 -11.06
CA LYS A 108 20.41 -3.40 -12.09
C LYS A 108 19.53 -3.18 -13.31
#